data_AF-A0A7H8Z2R5-F1
#
_entry.id   AF-A0A7H8Z2R5-F1
#
_cell.length_a   1.000
_cell.length_b   1.000
_cell.length_c   1.000
_cell.angle_alpha   90.00
_cell.angle_beta   90.00
_cell.angle_gamma   90.00
#
_symmetry.space_group_name_H-M   'P 1'
#
loop_
_entity.id
_entity.type
_entity.pdbx_description
1 polymer ?
#
loop_
_entity_poly.entity_id
_entity_poly.type
_entity_poly.pdbx_seq_one_letter_code
_entity_poly.pdbx_strand_id
1 'polypeptide(L)' 'MSDEQTGMPAELSEALSENEAAERIFEALPPSHRNEYLRWIGEAKRAETRRRRAVKAAEMMVDKHG' A
#
# COMPACT_ATOMS: atom_id res chain seq x y z
N MET A 1 -5.71 24.03 3.69
CA MET A 1 -5.45 22.92 2.76
C MET A 1 -4.88 21.77 3.58
N SER A 2 -5.75 21.06 4.29
CA SER A 2 -5.37 19.79 4.90
C SER A 2 -5.81 18.75 3.90
N ASP A 3 -4.86 18.20 3.15
CA ASP A 3 -5.08 17.12 2.20
C ASP A 3 -5.60 15.91 2.97
N GLU A 4 -6.92 15.86 3.15
CA GLU A 4 -7.66 14.64 3.45
C GLU A 4 -7.70 13.81 2.16
N GLN A 5 -6.53 13.33 1.77
CA GLN A 5 -6.35 12.43 0.64
C GLN A 5 -6.92 11.07 1.06
N THR A 6 -8.20 10.92 0.77
CA THR A 6 -9.10 9.92 1.32
C THR A 6 -8.81 8.58 0.65
N GLY A 7 -8.20 7.64 1.40
CA GLY A 7 -8.15 6.22 1.08
C GLY A 7 -6.75 5.63 0.93
N MET A 8 -5.92 6.15 0.02
CA MET A 8 -4.64 5.54 -0.34
C MET A 8 -3.42 6.38 0.05
N PRO A 9 -2.51 5.88 0.92
CA PRO A 9 -1.23 6.52 1.19
C PRO A 9 -0.43 6.69 -0.11
N ALA A 10 0.10 7.89 -0.36
CA ALA A 10 0.92 8.16 -1.53
C ALA A 10 2.12 7.21 -1.63
N GLU A 11 2.70 6.85 -0.48
CA GLU A 11 3.80 5.90 -0.40
C GLU A 11 3.43 4.50 -0.91
N LEU A 12 2.17 4.07 -0.73
CA LEU A 12 1.69 2.80 -1.29
C LEU A 12 1.53 2.90 -2.80
N SER A 13 0.96 3.99 -3.30
CA SER A 13 0.82 4.22 -4.74
C SER A 13 2.16 4.18 -5.46
N GLU A 14 3.18 4.81 -4.87
CA GLU A 14 4.56 4.81 -5.38
C GLU A 14 5.14 3.38 -5.41
N ALA A 15 5.02 2.64 -4.31
CA ALA A 15 5.51 1.25 -4.23
C ALA A 15 4.81 0.29 -5.21
N LEU A 16 3.51 0.48 -5.47
CA LEU A 16 2.78 -0.30 -6.47
C LEU A 16 3.19 0.08 -7.90
N SER A 17 3.43 1.36 -8.17
CA SER A 17 3.88 1.83 -9.49
C SER A 17 5.28 1.29 -9.85
N GLU A 18 6.14 1.06 -8.85
CA GLU A 18 7.45 0.43 -9.04
C GLU A 18 7.37 -1.09 -9.23
N ASN A 19 6.23 -1.72 -8.94
CA ASN A 19 6.02 -3.16 -9.02
C ASN A 19 4.64 -3.50 -9.60
N GLU A 20 4.56 -3.58 -10.92
CA GLU A 20 3.34 -3.90 -11.67
C GLU A 20 2.68 -5.23 -11.26
N ALA A 21 3.46 -6.20 -10.75
CA ALA A 21 2.91 -7.47 -10.25
C ALA A 21 2.16 -7.25 -8.94
N ALA A 22 2.76 -6.48 -8.01
CA ALA A 22 2.12 -6.09 -6.76
C ALA A 22 0.86 -5.25 -7.03
N GLU A 23 0.91 -4.31 -7.98
CA GLU A 23 -0.25 -3.52 -8.39
C GLU A 23 -1.42 -4.39 -8.86
N ARG A 24 -1.18 -5.30 -9.81
CA ARG A 24 -2.21 -6.23 -10.29
C ARG A 24 -2.80 -7.11 -9.18
N ILE A 25 -1.94 -7.59 -8.27
CA ILE A 25 -2.40 -8.37 -7.11
C ILE A 25 -3.25 -7.49 -6.20
N PHE A 26 -2.80 -6.27 -5.89
CA PHE A 26 -3.52 -5.33 -5.05
C PHE A 26 -4.91 -5.02 -5.61
N GLU A 27 -5.02 -4.76 -6.91
CA GLU A 27 -6.32 -4.51 -7.57
C GLU A 27 -7.24 -5.73 -7.54
N ALA A 28 -6.69 -6.94 -7.64
CA ALA A 28 -7.42 -8.19 -7.54
C ALA A 28 -7.85 -8.55 -6.10
N LEU A 29 -7.24 -7.92 -5.09
CA LEU A 29 -7.57 -8.20 -3.68
C LEU A 29 -8.96 -7.68 -3.31
N PRO A 30 -9.71 -8.44 -2.47
CA PRO A 30 -10.95 -7.95 -1.88
C PRO A 30 -10.74 -6.61 -1.15
N PRO A 31 -11.75 -5.72 -1.14
CA PRO A 31 -11.66 -4.42 -0.46
C PRO A 31 -11.22 -4.52 1.01
N SER A 32 -11.59 -5.59 1.73
CA SER A 32 -11.16 -5.82 3.11
C SER A 32 -9.63 -5.94 3.26
N HIS A 33 -8.99 -6.72 2.39
CA HIS A 33 -7.53 -6.89 2.41
C HIS A 33 -6.81 -5.61 1.98
N ARG A 34 -7.33 -4.92 0.95
CA ARG A 34 -6.79 -3.61 0.56
C ARG A 34 -6.85 -2.64 1.73
N ASN A 35 -8.01 -2.51 2.37
CA ASN A 35 -8.20 -1.61 3.52
C ASN A 35 -7.28 -1.95 4.70
N GLU A 36 -6.95 -3.21 4.93
CA GLU A 36 -5.99 -3.62 5.95
C GLU A 36 -4.58 -3.05 5.67
N TYR A 37 -4.09 -3.17 4.44
CA TYR A 37 -2.81 -2.57 4.03
C TYR A 37 -2.85 -1.05 4.10
N LEU A 38 -3.92 -0.43 3.60
CA LEU A 38 -4.12 1.02 3.63
C LEU A 38 -4.07 1.55 5.06
N ARG A 39 -4.78 0.90 5.98
CA ARG A 39 -4.78 1.24 7.40
C ARG A 39 -3.41 1.00 8.04
N TRP A 40 -2.79 -0.16 7.82
CA TRP A 40 -1.49 -0.47 8.42
C TRP A 40 -0.41 0.51 7.98
N ILE A 41 -0.40 0.93 6.72
CA ILE A 41 0.53 1.94 6.22
C ILE A 41 0.15 3.30 6.81
N GLY A 42 -1.12 3.71 6.72
CA GLY A 42 -1.61 5.00 7.22
C GLY A 42 -1.42 5.23 8.72
N GLU A 43 -1.43 4.18 9.54
CA GLU A 43 -1.18 4.25 10.98
C GLU A 43 0.25 4.72 11.34
N ALA A 44 1.20 4.63 10.41
CA ALA A 44 2.55 5.11 10.66
C ALA A 44 2.65 6.64 10.61
N LYS A 45 3.05 7.24 11.74
CA LYS A 45 3.17 8.70 11.90
C LYS A 45 4.29 9.32 11.05
N ARG A 46 5.37 8.57 10.80
CA ARG A 46 6.54 9.05 10.03
C ARG A 46 6.42 8.61 8.57
N ALA A 47 6.65 9.54 7.65
CA ALA A 47 6.64 9.27 6.21
C ALA A 47 7.62 8.15 5.81
N GLU A 48 8.82 8.15 6.38
CA GLU A 48 9.81 7.08 6.14
C GLU A 48 9.26 5.70 6.55
N THR A 49 8.54 5.61 7.67
CA THR A 49 7.93 4.35 8.11
C THR A 49 6.77 3.95 7.19
N ARG A 50 5.98 4.91 6.68
CA ARG A 50 4.96 4.63 5.66
C ARG A 50 5.58 4.05 4.40
N ARG A 51 6.66 4.65 3.89
CA ARG A 51 7.42 4.12 2.74
C ARG A 51 7.91 2.70 2.97
N ARG A 52 8.55 2.44 4.11
CA ARG A 52 9.02 1.08 4.45
C ARG A 52 7.87 0.06 4.52
N ARG A 53 6.72 0.44 5.09
CA ARG A 53 5.52 -0.42 5.15
C ARG A 53 4.91 -0.62 3.76
N ALA A 54 4.87 0.41 2.92
CA ALA A 54 4.36 0.35 1.56
C ALA A 54 5.17 -0.62 0.69
N VAL A 55 6.49 -0.48 0.67
CA VAL A 55 7.39 -1.42 -0.02
C VAL A 55 7.18 -2.83 0.52
N LYS A 56 7.11 -2.97 1.85
CA LYS A 56 6.88 -4.29 2.47
C LYS A 56 5.53 -4.91 2.07
N ALA A 57 4.49 -4.10 1.97
CA ALA A 57 3.17 -4.55 1.55
C ALA A 57 3.20 -5.05 0.11
N ALA A 58 3.86 -4.32 -0.80
CA ALA A 58 4.03 -4.75 -2.19
C ALA A 58 4.79 -6.08 -2.30
N GLU A 59 5.87 -6.26 -1.53
CA GLU A 59 6.58 -7.55 -1.45
C GLU A 59 5.67 -8.68 -0.95
N MET A 60 4.90 -8.44 0.12
CA MET A 60 4.00 -9.46 0.69
C MET A 60 2.88 -9.86 -0.26
N MET A 61 2.38 -8.91 -1.06
CA MET A 61 1.38 -9.20 -2.09
C MET A 61 1.93 -10.18 -3.13
N VAL A 62 3.14 -9.91 -3.63
CA VAL A 62 3.81 -10.76 -4.62
C VAL A 62 4.21 -12.11 -4.02
N ASP A 63 4.75 -12.17 -2.81
CA ASP A 63 5.15 -13.43 -2.17
C ASP A 63 3.96 -14.37 -1.90
N LYS A 64 2.79 -13.81 -1.55
CA LYS A 64 1.60 -14.59 -1.19
C LYS A 64 0.75 -15.00 -2.41
N HIS A 65 0.86 -14.29 -3.52
CA HIS A 65 -0.04 -14.44 -4.68
C HIS A 65 0.66 -14.52 -6.05
N GLY A 66 1.99 -14.45 -6.09
CA GLY A 66 2.83 -14.59 -7.28
C GLY A 66 3.31 -16.01 -7.54
#